data_AF-A0A923INS1-F1
#
_entry.id   AF-A0A923INS1-F1
#
_cell.length_a   1.000
_cell.length_b   1.000
_cell.length_c   1.000
_cell.angle_alpha   90.00
_cell.angle_beta   90.00
_cell.angle_gamma   90.00
#
_symmetry.space_group_name_H-M   'P 1'
#
loop_
_entity.id
_entity.type
_entity.pdbx_description
1 polymer ?
#
loop_
_entity_poly.entity_id
_entity_poly.type
_entity_poly.pdbx_seq_one_letter_code
_entity_poly.pdbx_strand_id
1 'polypeptide(L)'
;MGLSRRDLMKKAGIAAVGTGFAGISLSMASRAIGAGEQQNKIPDLPWPYKKLDPAAVAEAAYAGYYKGACGYGVFESIVGQLQKEIGFPYTTLPLTLFVVGQGGVADVASLCGALNGAAHAIFLVTGGMDRKLREAAYSIIQDVFLWYEQTALPDYRPNKPKYEIIKTVSGSNLCHVSVSKWCKASKFKSFSKERSERCGWLTAAVAKHTAEALNKYADGVFKMAHPLSAAAEACRSCHDKGSKLENTRGVTDCGGCHFTPSMKQDHSKF
;
A
#
# COMPACT_ATOMS: atom_id res chain seq x y z
N MET A 1 43.82 -21.84 15.39
CA MET A 1 43.85 -22.45 14.04
C MET A 1 42.62 -23.34 13.90
N GLY A 2 41.62 -22.88 13.15
CA GLY A 2 40.31 -23.53 13.08
C GLY A 2 40.32 -24.73 12.15
N LEU A 3 39.66 -25.80 12.58
CA LEU A 3 39.40 -27.00 11.76
C LEU A 3 38.64 -26.60 10.49
N SER A 4 39.16 -26.99 9.32
CA SER A 4 38.52 -26.69 8.04
C SER A 4 37.36 -27.65 7.80
N ARG A 5 36.35 -27.21 7.02
CA ARG A 5 35.18 -28.04 6.65
C ARG A 5 35.57 -29.39 6.02
N ARG A 6 36.75 -29.49 5.41
CA ARG A 6 37.30 -30.74 4.85
C ARG A 6 37.73 -31.72 5.93
N ASP A 7 38.19 -31.25 7.08
CA ASP A 7 38.62 -32.11 8.19
C ASP A 7 37.42 -32.72 8.93
N LEU A 8 36.28 -32.01 8.95
CA LEU A 8 35.03 -32.52 9.51
C LEU A 8 34.42 -33.63 8.63
N MET A 9 34.50 -33.46 7.30
CA MET A 9 34.02 -34.49 6.35
C MET A 9 34.88 -35.76 6.36
N LYS A 10 36.20 -35.64 6.56
CA LYS A 10 37.07 -36.82 6.69
C LYS A 10 36.81 -37.61 7.98
N LYS A 11 36.43 -36.94 9.07
CA LYS A 11 36.09 -37.61 10.35
C LYS A 11 34.72 -38.28 10.34
N ALA A 12 33.75 -37.75 9.57
CA ALA A 12 32.44 -38.38 9.42
C ALA A 12 32.47 -39.65 8.56
N GLY A 13 33.48 -39.81 7.69
CA GLY A 13 33.60 -40.97 6.79
C GLY A 13 34.17 -42.25 7.41
N ILE A 14 34.61 -42.25 8.67
CA ILE A 14 35.30 -43.41 9.29
C ILE A 14 34.45 -44.12 10.37
N ALA A 15 33.24 -43.65 10.66
CA ALA A 15 32.37 -44.26 11.68
C ALA A 15 31.16 -45.00 11.06
N ALA A 16 31.40 -46.04 10.26
CA ALA A 16 30.37 -47.02 9.89
C ALA A 16 30.98 -48.34 9.38
N VAL A 17 31.76 -49.01 10.22
CA VAL A 17 32.04 -50.45 10.05
C VAL A 17 31.65 -51.13 11.36
N GLY A 18 30.44 -51.69 11.39
CA GLY A 18 29.87 -52.37 12.55
C GLY A 18 28.55 -53.04 12.17
N THR A 19 28.59 -54.37 12.10
CA THR A 19 27.57 -55.35 11.69
C THR A 19 26.21 -55.24 12.40
N GLY A 20 25.10 -55.35 11.65
CA GLY A 20 23.77 -55.66 12.22
C GLY A 20 22.60 -55.37 11.27
N PHE A 21 21.85 -56.41 10.91
CA PHE A 21 20.69 -56.45 10.00
C PHE A 21 19.59 -55.40 10.24
N ALA A 22 19.14 -54.71 9.18
CA ALA A 22 17.75 -54.72 8.67
C ALA A 22 17.56 -53.61 7.61
N GLY A 23 17.02 -53.98 6.45
CA GLY A 23 16.90 -53.12 5.27
C GLY A 23 16.15 -51.81 5.53
N ILE A 24 16.87 -50.70 5.37
CA ILE A 24 16.27 -49.42 4.99
C ILE A 24 16.88 -49.08 3.64
N SER A 25 16.03 -49.07 2.63
CA SER A 25 16.37 -48.75 1.25
C SER A 25 17.18 -47.45 1.18
N LEU A 26 18.38 -47.55 0.61
CA LEU A 26 19.31 -46.45 0.35
C LEU A 26 18.71 -45.33 -0.55
N SER A 27 17.49 -45.53 -1.06
CA SER A 27 16.72 -44.55 -1.83
C SER A 27 16.04 -43.46 -1.00
N MET A 28 15.92 -43.62 0.33
CA MET A 28 15.36 -42.57 1.21
C MET A 28 16.42 -41.62 1.81
N ALA A 29 17.70 -42.01 1.80
CA ALA A 29 18.79 -41.15 2.29
C ALA A 29 19.18 -40.04 1.32
N SER A 30 18.87 -40.19 0.02
CA SER A 30 19.15 -39.17 -1.00
C SER A 30 18.15 -38.01 -1.03
N ARG A 31 17.05 -38.06 -0.25
CA ARG A 31 16.10 -36.94 -0.12
C ARG A 31 16.49 -35.93 0.95
N ALA A 32 17.46 -36.24 1.81
CA ALA A 32 17.90 -35.35 2.89
C ALA A 32 19.18 -34.57 2.56
N ILE A 33 19.81 -34.83 1.41
CA ILE A 33 21.06 -34.18 0.98
C ILE A 33 20.86 -33.65 -0.44
N GLY A 34 19.96 -32.68 -0.57
CA GLY A 34 19.57 -32.16 -1.88
C GLY A 34 18.56 -31.02 -1.88
N ALA A 35 18.13 -30.52 -0.72
CA ALA A 35 17.50 -29.20 -0.63
C ALA A 35 18.61 -28.14 -0.62
N GLY A 36 19.40 -28.09 -1.70
CA GLY A 36 20.10 -26.86 -2.02
C GLY A 36 19.02 -25.78 -2.14
N GLU A 37 19.18 -24.67 -1.42
CA GLU A 37 18.38 -23.47 -1.64
C GLU A 37 18.39 -23.17 -3.13
N GLN A 38 17.31 -23.54 -3.82
CA GLN A 38 16.95 -22.87 -5.05
C GLN A 38 16.66 -21.45 -4.61
N GLN A 39 17.65 -20.57 -4.74
CA GLN A 39 17.44 -19.13 -4.65
C GLN A 39 16.43 -18.79 -5.74
N ASN A 40 15.14 -18.84 -5.40
CA ASN A 40 14.08 -18.42 -6.29
C ASN A 40 14.29 -16.92 -6.52
N LYS A 41 14.84 -16.59 -7.69
CA LYS A 41 14.97 -15.21 -8.14
C LYS A 41 13.58 -14.59 -8.07
N ILE A 42 13.44 -13.49 -7.33
CA ILE A 42 12.20 -12.74 -7.24
C ILE A 42 11.82 -12.29 -8.66
N PRO A 43 10.63 -12.63 -9.17
CA PRO A 43 10.21 -12.24 -10.51
C PRO A 43 10.02 -10.73 -10.60
N ASP A 44 10.24 -10.19 -11.78
CA ASP A 44 9.91 -8.79 -12.08
C ASP A 44 8.40 -8.56 -11.96
N LEU A 45 8.00 -7.31 -11.70
CA LEU A 45 6.60 -6.91 -11.66
C LEU A 45 5.99 -6.89 -13.08
N PRO A 46 4.67 -7.10 -13.22
CA PRO A 46 3.68 -7.29 -12.15
C PRO A 46 3.66 -8.72 -11.59
N TRP A 47 3.28 -8.85 -10.31
CA TRP A 47 3.08 -10.15 -9.68
C TRP A 47 1.64 -10.69 -9.89
N PRO A 48 1.44 -12.02 -9.84
CA PRO A 48 0.13 -12.62 -10.06
C PRO A 48 -0.92 -12.09 -9.08
N TYR A 49 -2.16 -11.91 -9.54
CA TYR A 49 -3.23 -11.40 -8.70
C TYR A 49 -4.42 -12.34 -8.67
N LYS A 50 -4.97 -12.54 -7.46
CA LYS A 50 -6.24 -13.21 -7.23
C LYS A 50 -7.20 -12.15 -6.70
N LYS A 51 -8.41 -12.10 -7.29
CA LYS A 51 -9.43 -11.15 -6.86
C LYS A 51 -9.69 -11.26 -5.36
N LEU A 52 -9.79 -10.11 -4.72
CA LEU A 52 -10.00 -10.00 -3.29
C LEU A 52 -11.47 -9.70 -3.00
N ASP A 53 -11.98 -10.15 -1.85
CA ASP A 53 -13.25 -9.66 -1.33
C ASP A 53 -13.03 -8.27 -0.70
N PRO A 54 -13.59 -7.19 -1.28
CA PRO A 54 -13.38 -5.84 -0.75
C PRO A 54 -13.89 -5.65 0.68
N ALA A 55 -14.95 -6.35 1.09
CA ALA A 55 -15.48 -6.24 2.45
C ALA A 55 -14.54 -6.91 3.46
N ALA A 56 -14.03 -8.11 3.14
CA ALA A 56 -13.03 -8.78 3.96
C ALA A 56 -11.72 -7.98 4.05
N VAL A 57 -11.27 -7.38 2.94
CA VAL A 57 -10.12 -6.46 2.92
C VAL A 57 -10.35 -5.26 3.84
N ALA A 58 -11.54 -4.65 3.81
CA ALA A 58 -11.86 -3.50 4.65
C ALA A 58 -11.78 -3.84 6.15
N GLU A 59 -12.37 -4.96 6.57
CA GLU A 59 -12.32 -5.41 7.96
C GLU A 59 -10.89 -5.78 8.41
N ALA A 60 -10.13 -6.46 7.55
CA ALA A 60 -8.73 -6.75 7.80
C ALA A 60 -7.91 -5.46 7.95
N ALA A 61 -8.15 -4.45 7.12
CA ALA A 61 -7.49 -3.16 7.18
C ALA A 61 -7.82 -2.37 8.44
N TYR A 62 -9.09 -2.39 8.90
CA TYR A 62 -9.48 -1.81 10.18
C TYR A 62 -8.72 -2.47 11.34
N ALA A 63 -8.65 -3.81 11.36
CA ALA A 63 -7.87 -4.53 12.37
C ALA A 63 -6.36 -4.24 12.25
N GLY A 64 -5.83 -4.19 11.04
CA GLY A 64 -4.43 -3.88 10.74
C GLY A 64 -4.02 -2.48 11.17
N TYR A 65 -4.92 -1.49 11.09
CA TYR A 65 -4.68 -0.15 11.62
C TYR A 65 -4.29 -0.19 13.11
N TYR A 66 -4.95 -1.03 13.90
CA TYR A 66 -4.64 -1.16 15.33
C TYR A 66 -3.37 -1.97 15.63
N LYS A 67 -2.80 -2.65 14.63
CA LYS A 67 -1.53 -3.37 14.75
C LYS A 67 -0.34 -2.53 14.30
N GLY A 68 -0.49 -1.72 13.25
CA GLY A 68 0.64 -1.02 12.61
C GLY A 68 0.29 0.31 11.94
N ALA A 69 -0.82 0.93 12.34
CA ALA A 69 -1.36 2.16 11.77
C ALA A 69 -1.77 2.04 10.28
N CYS A 70 -2.09 3.18 9.66
CA CYS A 70 -2.83 3.24 8.40
C CYS A 70 -2.07 2.71 7.18
N GLY A 71 -0.75 2.92 7.09
CA GLY A 71 0.05 2.36 5.99
C GLY A 71 0.13 0.85 6.02
N TYR A 72 0.48 0.30 7.18
CA TYR A 72 0.48 -1.14 7.41
C TYR A 72 -0.89 -1.75 7.20
N GLY A 73 -1.95 -1.16 7.78
CA GLY A 73 -3.30 -1.73 7.71
C GLY A 73 -3.79 -1.92 6.28
N VAL A 74 -3.61 -0.92 5.40
CA VAL A 74 -3.96 -1.10 3.98
C VAL A 74 -3.07 -2.14 3.32
N PHE A 75 -1.74 -2.02 3.46
CA PHE A 75 -0.81 -2.90 2.76
C PHE A 75 -0.96 -4.37 3.18
N GLU A 76 -1.05 -4.65 4.48
CA GLU A 76 -1.24 -5.99 5.03
C GLU A 76 -2.59 -6.59 4.65
N SER A 77 -3.67 -5.80 4.66
CA SER A 77 -4.99 -6.30 4.29
C SER A 77 -5.10 -6.79 2.84
N ILE A 78 -4.29 -6.23 1.94
CA ILE A 78 -4.26 -6.59 0.51
C ILE A 78 -3.15 -7.62 0.27
N VAL A 79 -1.90 -7.25 0.55
CA VAL A 79 -0.72 -8.08 0.25
C VAL A 79 -0.66 -9.30 1.16
N GLY A 80 -1.09 -9.21 2.41
CA GLY A 80 -1.17 -10.36 3.31
C GLY A 80 -2.23 -11.40 2.89
N GLN A 81 -3.29 -10.98 2.19
CA GLN A 81 -4.21 -11.94 1.56
C GLN A 81 -3.55 -12.59 0.34
N LEU A 82 -2.88 -11.83 -0.51
CA LEU A 82 -2.14 -12.37 -1.66
C LEU A 82 -1.00 -13.32 -1.22
N GLN A 83 -0.36 -13.07 -0.07
CA GLN A 83 0.59 -14.01 0.54
C GLN A 83 -0.05 -15.37 0.84
N LYS A 84 -1.27 -15.38 1.38
CA LYS A 84 -1.99 -16.62 1.73
C LYS A 84 -2.51 -17.35 0.49
N GLU A 85 -3.03 -16.60 -0.47
CA GLU A 85 -3.71 -17.14 -1.65
C GLU A 85 -2.75 -17.57 -2.77
N ILE A 86 -1.60 -16.91 -2.89
CA ILE A 86 -0.65 -17.10 -4.01
C ILE A 86 0.69 -17.61 -3.50
N GLY A 87 1.15 -17.16 -2.33
CA GLY A 87 2.46 -17.53 -1.80
C GLY A 87 3.59 -16.69 -2.40
N PHE A 88 4.61 -17.36 -2.94
CA PHE A 88 5.71 -16.68 -3.64
C PHE A 88 5.18 -15.97 -4.89
N PRO A 89 5.58 -14.72 -5.19
CA PRO A 89 6.65 -13.94 -4.54
C PRO A 89 6.20 -13.08 -3.35
N TYR A 90 4.91 -12.95 -3.07
CA TYR A 90 4.44 -12.09 -1.98
C TYR A 90 5.02 -12.45 -0.61
N THR A 91 5.29 -13.73 -0.35
CA THR A 91 5.87 -14.19 0.92
C THR A 91 7.30 -13.70 1.17
N THR A 92 7.97 -13.11 0.17
CA THR A 92 9.29 -12.49 0.36
C THR A 92 9.20 -11.08 0.94
N LEU A 93 8.01 -10.46 0.97
CA LEU A 93 7.84 -9.08 1.44
C LEU A 93 7.63 -9.02 2.96
N PRO A 94 8.47 -8.27 3.70
CA PRO A 94 8.20 -7.97 5.10
C PRO A 94 7.12 -6.88 5.20
N LEU A 95 5.87 -7.29 5.43
CA LEU A 95 4.72 -6.37 5.51
C LEU A 95 4.90 -5.29 6.59
N THR A 96 5.68 -5.57 7.63
CA THR A 96 6.02 -4.65 8.72
C THR A 96 6.72 -3.38 8.25
N LEU A 97 7.34 -3.38 7.06
CA LEU A 97 7.95 -2.19 6.48
C LEU A 97 6.96 -1.03 6.36
N PHE A 98 5.67 -1.32 6.14
CA PHE A 98 4.63 -0.30 5.96
C PHE A 98 4.13 0.36 7.25
N VAL A 99 4.61 -0.07 8.43
CA VAL A 99 4.40 0.67 9.68
C VAL A 99 4.96 2.08 9.58
N VAL A 100 6.03 2.28 8.78
CA VAL A 100 6.61 3.60 8.50
C VAL A 100 5.58 4.60 7.98
N GLY A 101 4.49 4.15 7.32
CA GLY A 101 3.42 5.03 6.83
C GLY A 101 2.62 5.73 7.93
N GLN A 102 2.80 5.36 9.21
CA GLN A 102 2.14 5.99 10.35
C GLN A 102 2.29 7.51 10.31
N GLY A 103 1.18 8.21 10.57
CA GLY A 103 1.18 9.66 10.75
C GLY A 103 1.62 10.45 9.52
N GLY A 104 1.60 9.85 8.33
CA GLY A 104 2.08 10.48 7.11
C GLY A 104 3.59 10.41 6.96
N VAL A 105 4.10 9.18 7.03
CA VAL A 105 5.52 8.80 7.04
C VAL A 105 6.23 9.26 8.32
N ALA A 106 6.38 8.36 9.29
CA ALA A 106 7.03 8.63 10.57
C ALA A 106 6.54 9.91 11.27
N ASP A 107 5.22 10.12 11.30
CA ASP A 107 4.56 11.26 11.94
C ASP A 107 4.90 12.65 11.35
N VAL A 108 5.50 12.71 10.14
CA VAL A 108 5.77 13.96 9.40
C VAL A 108 4.49 14.65 8.90
N ALA A 109 3.35 13.95 8.93
CA ALA A 109 2.06 14.43 8.45
C ALA A 109 2.01 14.76 6.95
N SER A 110 2.86 14.11 6.16
CA SER A 110 2.91 14.18 4.69
C SER A 110 1.81 13.34 4.02
N LEU A 111 2.08 12.58 2.95
CA LEU A 111 1.10 11.71 2.28
C LEU A 111 0.38 10.79 3.30
N CYS A 112 -0.95 10.66 3.21
CA CYS A 112 -1.69 9.75 4.08
C CYS A 112 -1.12 8.32 4.02
N GLY A 113 -0.82 7.73 5.18
CA GLY A 113 -0.26 6.38 5.25
C GLY A 113 -1.11 5.34 4.53
N ALA A 114 -2.45 5.42 4.64
CA ALA A 114 -3.36 4.51 3.94
C ALA A 114 -3.17 4.56 2.40
N LEU A 115 -3.04 5.77 1.84
CA LEU A 115 -2.76 5.97 0.41
C LEU A 115 -1.37 5.45 0.02
N ASN A 116 -0.38 5.61 0.89
CA ASN A 116 0.96 5.07 0.68
C ASN A 116 0.94 3.52 0.59
N GLY A 117 0.24 2.86 1.53
CA GLY A 117 0.03 1.41 1.51
C GLY A 117 -0.72 0.94 0.27
N ALA A 118 -1.80 1.64 -0.11
CA ALA A 118 -2.55 1.35 -1.33
C ALA A 118 -1.68 1.44 -2.59
N ALA A 119 -0.92 2.54 -2.74
CA ALA A 119 -0.10 2.78 -3.93
C ALA A 119 0.93 1.68 -4.16
N HIS A 120 1.59 1.21 -3.10
CA HIS A 120 2.57 0.14 -3.21
C HIS A 120 1.91 -1.23 -3.48
N ALA A 121 0.76 -1.51 -2.86
CA ALA A 121 0.01 -2.74 -3.15
C ALA A 121 -0.45 -2.78 -4.61
N ILE A 122 -0.92 -1.65 -5.15
CA ILE A 122 -1.28 -1.51 -6.57
C ILE A 122 -0.06 -1.75 -7.45
N PHE A 123 1.07 -1.09 -7.16
CA PHE A 123 2.26 -1.19 -8.00
C PHE A 123 2.82 -2.61 -8.08
N LEU A 124 2.71 -3.41 -6.99
CA LEU A 124 3.08 -4.83 -7.01
C LEU A 124 2.24 -5.65 -8.00
N VAL A 125 0.97 -5.30 -8.19
CA VAL A 125 0.01 -6.06 -9.00
C VAL A 125 -0.04 -5.59 -10.45
N THR A 126 0.21 -4.31 -10.71
CA THR A 126 -0.05 -3.72 -12.04
C THR A 126 1.15 -2.98 -12.62
N GLY A 127 2.18 -2.73 -11.81
CA GLY A 127 3.34 -1.91 -12.16
C GLY A 127 4.49 -2.71 -12.76
N GLY A 128 5.57 -2.00 -13.06
CA GLY A 128 6.80 -2.54 -13.64
C GLY A 128 7.76 -1.41 -14.01
N MET A 129 8.98 -1.73 -14.44
CA MET A 129 9.92 -0.70 -14.92
C MET A 129 9.54 -0.18 -16.30
N ASP A 130 8.91 -1.04 -17.11
CA ASP A 130 8.36 -0.68 -18.41
C ASP A 130 7.38 0.49 -18.30
N ARG A 131 7.41 1.39 -19.30
CA ARG A 131 6.60 2.60 -19.26
C ARG A 131 5.11 2.31 -19.29
N LYS A 132 4.65 1.33 -20.08
CA LYS A 132 3.23 0.98 -20.18
C LYS A 132 2.71 0.40 -18.87
N LEU A 133 3.52 -0.42 -18.20
CA LEU A 133 3.19 -0.95 -16.86
C LEU A 133 3.14 0.17 -15.80
N ARG A 134 4.08 1.12 -15.84
CA ARG A 134 4.02 2.30 -14.95
C ARG A 134 2.78 3.14 -15.18
N GLU A 135 2.45 3.43 -16.42
CA GLU A 135 1.27 4.22 -16.79
C GLU A 135 -0.03 3.53 -16.31
N ALA A 136 -0.14 2.21 -16.48
CA ALA A 136 -1.27 1.43 -15.96
C ALA A 136 -1.40 1.55 -14.43
N ALA A 137 -0.33 1.28 -13.68
CA ALA A 137 -0.33 1.42 -12.22
C ALA A 137 -0.64 2.85 -11.77
N TYR A 138 -0.03 3.85 -12.42
CA TYR A 138 -0.25 5.25 -12.07
C TYR A 138 -1.68 5.69 -12.30
N SER A 139 -2.37 5.19 -13.34
CA SER A 139 -3.78 5.50 -13.56
C SER A 139 -4.67 5.06 -12.39
N ILE A 140 -4.43 3.86 -11.84
CA ILE A 140 -5.18 3.32 -10.71
C ILE A 140 -4.84 4.09 -9.43
N ILE A 141 -3.55 4.34 -9.19
CA ILE A 141 -3.08 5.09 -8.01
C ILE A 141 -3.66 6.51 -8.01
N GLN A 142 -3.63 7.19 -9.16
CA GLN A 142 -4.18 8.54 -9.29
C GLN A 142 -5.69 8.55 -9.08
N ASP A 143 -6.43 7.59 -9.63
CA ASP A 143 -7.88 7.50 -9.41
C ASP A 143 -8.23 7.29 -7.93
N VAL A 144 -7.52 6.41 -7.22
CA VAL A 144 -7.70 6.21 -5.77
C VAL A 144 -7.37 7.48 -4.98
N PHE A 145 -6.34 8.23 -5.37
CA PHE A 145 -5.95 9.46 -4.69
C PHE A 145 -6.96 10.59 -4.96
N LEU A 146 -7.44 10.71 -6.19
CA LEU A 146 -8.48 11.68 -6.56
C LEU A 146 -9.82 11.35 -5.88
N TRP A 147 -10.19 10.07 -5.81
CA TRP A 147 -11.32 9.60 -5.00
C TRP A 147 -11.20 10.03 -3.54
N TYR A 148 -10.05 9.76 -2.90
CA TYR A 148 -9.81 10.10 -1.50
C TYR A 148 -9.88 11.60 -1.23
N GLU A 149 -9.37 12.39 -2.17
CA GLU A 149 -9.37 13.84 -2.11
C GLU A 149 -10.80 14.40 -2.15
N GLN A 150 -11.65 13.86 -3.02
CA GLN A 150 -12.96 14.43 -3.38
C GLN A 150 -14.13 13.82 -2.58
N THR A 151 -13.97 12.61 -2.06
CA THR A 151 -15.05 11.88 -1.39
C THR A 151 -15.19 12.26 0.08
N ALA A 152 -16.43 12.29 0.58
CA ALA A 152 -16.71 12.42 2.00
C ALA A 152 -16.34 11.12 2.73
N LEU A 153 -15.19 11.11 3.40
CA LEU A 153 -14.62 9.92 4.04
C LEU A 153 -14.53 10.06 5.58
N PRO A 154 -14.53 8.94 6.33
CA PRO A 154 -14.63 7.55 5.86
C PRO A 154 -16.05 7.14 5.43
N ASP A 155 -16.20 6.39 4.33
CA ASP A 155 -17.48 5.90 3.83
C ASP A 155 -17.78 4.44 4.20
N TYR A 156 -16.82 3.78 4.84
CA TYR A 156 -16.96 2.45 5.42
C TYR A 156 -17.14 2.52 6.94
N ARG A 157 -18.13 1.79 7.47
CA ARG A 157 -18.34 1.59 8.90
C ARG A 157 -17.92 0.16 9.29
N PRO A 158 -16.85 -0.03 10.07
CA PRO A 158 -16.42 -1.35 10.54
C PRO A 158 -17.49 -2.06 11.35
N ASN A 159 -17.42 -3.40 11.41
CA ASN A 159 -18.38 -4.21 12.14
C ASN A 159 -18.43 -3.92 13.65
N LYS A 160 -17.26 -3.68 14.25
CA LYS A 160 -17.10 -3.41 15.69
C LYS A 160 -16.40 -2.07 15.91
N PRO A 161 -17.07 -0.94 15.59
CA PRO A 161 -16.47 0.36 15.76
C PRO A 161 -16.38 0.71 17.24
N LYS A 162 -15.33 1.45 17.61
CA LYS A 162 -15.12 1.97 18.96
C LYS A 162 -15.85 3.29 19.19
N TYR A 163 -16.04 4.07 18.13
CA TYR A 163 -16.73 5.36 18.13
C TYR A 163 -17.49 5.53 16.81
N GLU A 164 -18.54 6.34 16.83
CA GLU A 164 -19.19 6.79 15.60
C GLU A 164 -18.42 7.98 15.01
N ILE A 165 -18.14 7.90 13.71
CA ILE A 165 -17.26 8.84 13.01
C ILE A 165 -18.03 9.60 11.93
N ILE A 166 -17.98 10.93 11.98
CA ILE A 166 -18.51 11.78 10.91
C ILE A 166 -17.61 11.73 9.67
N LYS A 167 -18.22 11.96 8.50
CA LYS A 167 -17.52 12.08 7.23
C LYS A 167 -17.12 13.52 6.94
N THR A 168 -15.99 13.70 6.27
CA THR A 168 -15.55 15.01 5.73
C THR A 168 -14.86 14.82 4.38
N VAL A 169 -14.98 15.80 3.49
CA VAL A 169 -14.15 15.88 2.28
C VAL A 169 -12.80 16.48 2.64
N SER A 170 -11.72 15.79 2.29
CA SER A 170 -10.36 16.22 2.64
C SER A 170 -9.86 17.34 1.72
N GLY A 171 -10.18 17.28 0.42
CA GLY A 171 -9.58 18.15 -0.59
C GLY A 171 -8.05 18.13 -0.56
N SER A 172 -7.44 17.04 -0.06
CA SER A 172 -6.00 16.85 -0.08
C SER A 172 -5.62 15.41 0.26
N ASN A 173 -4.61 14.88 -0.42
CA ASN A 173 -3.97 13.60 -0.10
C ASN A 173 -3.03 13.67 1.13
N LEU A 174 -2.78 14.87 1.67
CA LEU A 174 -1.92 15.09 2.82
C LEU A 174 -2.63 14.75 4.14
N CYS A 175 -1.95 13.97 4.98
CA CYS A 175 -2.39 13.57 6.31
C CYS A 175 -2.67 14.79 7.19
N HIS A 176 -1.78 15.78 7.19
CA HIS A 176 -1.97 17.03 7.93
C HIS A 176 -3.31 17.70 7.60
N VAL A 177 -3.60 17.91 6.31
CA VAL A 177 -4.81 18.60 5.85
C VAL A 177 -6.05 17.77 6.15
N SER A 178 -6.03 16.48 5.83
CA SER A 178 -7.14 15.54 6.07
C SER A 178 -7.53 15.46 7.54
N VAL A 179 -6.55 15.28 8.44
CA VAL A 179 -6.81 15.20 9.89
C VAL A 179 -7.28 16.54 10.43
N SER A 180 -6.66 17.66 10.04
CA SER A 180 -6.99 18.99 10.57
C SER A 180 -8.40 19.43 10.17
N LYS A 181 -8.79 19.20 8.90
CA LYS A 181 -10.17 19.48 8.45
C LYS A 181 -11.19 18.64 9.19
N TRP A 182 -10.92 17.36 9.39
CA TRP A 182 -11.80 16.49 10.16
C TRP A 182 -11.92 16.96 11.62
N CYS A 183 -10.81 17.26 12.29
CA CYS A 183 -10.82 17.77 13.68
C CYS A 183 -11.61 19.08 13.81
N LYS A 184 -11.49 19.99 12.84
CA LYS A 184 -12.26 21.25 12.81
C LYS A 184 -13.77 21.00 12.71
N ALA A 185 -14.18 20.03 11.91
CA ALA A 185 -15.58 19.66 11.72
C ALA A 185 -16.15 18.91 12.93
N SER A 186 -15.42 17.90 13.43
CA SER A 186 -15.86 17.02 14.50
C SER A 186 -15.70 17.60 15.91
N LYS A 187 -14.90 18.66 16.05
CA LYS A 187 -14.48 19.27 17.33
C LYS A 187 -13.60 18.37 18.20
N PHE A 188 -13.20 17.20 17.73
CA PHE A 188 -12.24 16.35 18.41
C PHE A 188 -10.80 16.82 18.21
N LYS A 189 -9.93 16.54 19.19
CA LYS A 189 -8.50 16.89 19.14
C LYS A 189 -7.73 15.92 18.24
N SER A 190 -6.61 16.37 17.68
CA SER A 190 -5.77 15.55 16.79
C SER A 190 -5.17 14.32 17.47
N PHE A 191 -4.98 14.30 18.78
CA PHE A 191 -4.49 13.13 19.52
C PHE A 191 -5.61 12.35 20.24
N SER A 192 -6.87 12.63 19.92
CA SER A 192 -8.02 11.94 20.52
C SER A 192 -8.17 10.49 20.02
N LYS A 193 -8.88 9.67 20.80
CA LYS A 193 -9.21 8.30 20.42
C LYS A 193 -10.17 8.26 19.24
N GLU A 194 -11.04 9.26 19.12
CA GLU A 194 -12.00 9.45 18.04
C GLU A 194 -11.29 9.76 16.72
N ARG A 195 -10.24 10.58 16.73
CA ARG A 195 -9.39 10.78 15.54
C ARG A 195 -8.70 9.48 15.15
N SER A 196 -8.16 8.75 16.13
CA SER A 196 -7.52 7.44 15.87
C SER A 196 -8.52 6.46 15.24
N GLU A 197 -9.72 6.34 15.79
CA GLU A 197 -10.80 5.53 15.23
C GLU A 197 -11.18 5.98 13.81
N ARG A 198 -11.29 7.29 13.56
CA ARG A 198 -11.49 7.83 12.21
C ARG A 198 -10.39 7.40 11.24
N CYS A 199 -9.13 7.42 11.65
CA CYS A 199 -8.03 6.91 10.83
C CYS A 199 -8.15 5.40 10.60
N GLY A 200 -8.67 4.62 11.55
CA GLY A 200 -8.99 3.21 11.36
C GLY A 200 -10.07 2.99 10.30
N TRP A 201 -11.19 3.70 10.38
CA TRP A 201 -12.25 3.64 9.37
C TRP A 201 -11.76 4.09 7.99
N LEU A 202 -10.92 5.13 7.94
CA LEU A 202 -10.32 5.62 6.70
C LEU A 202 -9.37 4.58 6.09
N THR A 203 -8.61 3.85 6.92
CA THR A 203 -7.76 2.74 6.48
C THR A 203 -8.60 1.65 5.82
N ALA A 204 -9.74 1.29 6.44
CA ALA A 204 -10.67 0.31 5.88
C ALA A 204 -11.30 0.77 4.54
N ALA A 205 -11.77 2.02 4.48
CA ALA A 205 -12.34 2.60 3.27
C ALA A 205 -11.34 2.60 2.10
N VAL A 206 -10.09 3.04 2.34
CA VAL A 206 -9.05 3.06 1.32
C VAL A 206 -8.70 1.65 0.85
N ALA A 207 -8.58 0.69 1.76
CA ALA A 207 -8.28 -0.69 1.40
C ALA A 207 -9.40 -1.32 0.55
N LYS A 208 -10.67 -1.09 0.94
CA LYS A 208 -11.85 -1.53 0.19
C LYS A 208 -11.84 -0.98 -1.24
N HIS A 209 -11.70 0.35 -1.37
CA HIS A 209 -11.72 1.01 -2.67
C HIS A 209 -10.56 0.56 -3.56
N THR A 210 -9.39 0.32 -2.96
CA THR A 210 -8.21 -0.21 -3.66
C THR A 210 -8.45 -1.64 -4.16
N ALA A 211 -9.06 -2.52 -3.34
CA ALA A 211 -9.40 -3.87 -3.76
C ALA A 211 -10.43 -3.88 -4.90
N GLU A 212 -11.43 -3.00 -4.86
CA GLU A 212 -12.39 -2.82 -5.96
C GLU A 212 -11.70 -2.37 -7.26
N ALA A 213 -10.75 -1.44 -7.17
CA ALA A 213 -9.97 -0.97 -8.31
C ALA A 213 -9.09 -2.07 -8.91
N LEU A 214 -8.40 -2.85 -8.07
CA LEU A 214 -7.60 -4.00 -8.50
C LEU A 214 -8.44 -5.11 -9.13
N ASN A 215 -9.63 -5.41 -8.57
CA ASN A 215 -10.56 -6.36 -9.17
C ASN A 215 -11.02 -5.90 -10.56
N LYS A 216 -11.40 -4.63 -10.72
CA LYS A 216 -11.76 -4.05 -12.03
C LYS A 216 -10.60 -4.11 -13.02
N TYR A 217 -9.37 -3.88 -12.55
CA TYR A 217 -8.18 -3.96 -13.39
C TYR A 217 -7.94 -5.40 -13.86
N ALA A 218 -8.06 -6.38 -12.96
CA ALA A 218 -7.94 -7.80 -13.27
C ALA A 218 -8.99 -8.27 -14.29
N ASP A 219 -10.17 -7.66 -14.28
CA ASP A 219 -11.24 -7.88 -15.26
C ASP A 219 -11.03 -7.15 -16.59
N GLY A 220 -9.99 -6.32 -16.71
CA GLY A 220 -9.76 -5.50 -17.91
C GLY A 220 -10.77 -4.37 -18.11
N VAL A 221 -11.55 -4.04 -17.08
CA VAL A 221 -12.63 -3.02 -17.13
C VAL A 221 -12.35 -1.79 -16.28
N PHE A 222 -11.16 -1.68 -15.68
CA PHE A 222 -10.77 -0.48 -14.94
C PHE A 222 -10.77 0.75 -15.86
N LYS A 223 -11.41 1.81 -15.40
CA LYS A 223 -11.40 3.14 -15.99
C LYS A 223 -11.28 4.14 -14.85
N MET A 224 -10.45 5.16 -15.04
CA MET A 224 -10.42 6.30 -14.11
C MET A 224 -11.83 6.90 -14.04
N ALA A 225 -12.35 7.05 -12.83
CA ALA A 225 -13.67 7.58 -12.55
C ALA A 225 -13.62 9.00 -11.98
N HIS A 226 -12.48 9.40 -11.40
CA HIS A 226 -12.32 10.67 -10.73
C HIS A 226 -11.45 11.61 -11.59
N PRO A 227 -12.04 12.66 -12.19
CA PRO A 227 -11.28 13.68 -12.90
C PRO A 227 -10.54 14.58 -11.92
N LEU A 228 -9.72 15.48 -12.46
CA LEU A 228 -9.13 16.56 -11.70
C LEU A 228 -10.21 17.53 -11.22
N SER A 229 -9.94 18.28 -10.14
CA SER A 229 -10.83 19.39 -9.79
C SER A 229 -10.79 20.46 -10.88
N ALA A 230 -11.90 21.16 -11.09
CA ALA A 230 -11.96 22.24 -12.08
C ALA A 230 -10.88 23.32 -11.86
N ALA A 231 -10.51 23.56 -10.59
CA ALA A 231 -9.41 24.45 -10.24
C ALA A 231 -8.06 23.90 -10.70
N ALA A 232 -7.80 22.60 -10.45
CA ALA A 232 -6.57 21.95 -10.91
C ALA A 232 -6.48 21.93 -12.44
N GLU A 233 -7.57 21.66 -13.15
CA GLU A 233 -7.62 21.71 -14.62
C GLU A 233 -7.28 23.10 -15.16
N ALA A 234 -7.90 24.14 -14.59
CA ALA A 234 -7.65 25.53 -14.99
C ALA A 234 -6.20 25.96 -14.71
N CYS A 235 -5.60 25.58 -13.58
CA CYS A 235 -4.19 25.89 -13.30
C CYS A 235 -3.26 25.14 -14.26
N ARG A 236 -3.52 23.85 -14.50
CA ARG A 236 -2.65 23.01 -15.33
C ARG A 236 -2.63 23.42 -16.79
N SER A 237 -3.63 24.16 -17.29
CA SER A 237 -3.60 24.68 -18.68
C SER A 237 -2.36 25.54 -18.96
N CYS A 238 -1.83 26.23 -17.95
CA CYS A 238 -0.60 27.04 -18.07
C CYS A 238 0.60 26.43 -17.34
N HIS A 239 0.38 25.76 -16.21
CA HIS A 239 1.44 25.38 -15.27
C HIS A 239 1.99 23.94 -15.46
N ASP A 240 1.36 23.13 -16.31
CA ASP A 240 1.74 21.72 -16.48
C ASP A 240 2.73 21.49 -17.64
N LYS A 241 3.18 20.24 -17.78
CA LYS A 241 4.10 19.82 -18.83
C LYS A 241 3.55 20.12 -20.22
N GLY A 242 4.33 20.83 -21.04
CA GLY A 242 3.99 21.24 -22.39
C GLY A 242 3.20 22.54 -22.47
N SER A 243 2.88 23.18 -21.34
CA SER A 243 2.18 24.46 -21.28
C SER A 243 3.14 25.65 -21.20
N LYS A 244 2.60 26.87 -21.29
CA LYS A 244 3.41 28.12 -21.35
C LYS A 244 4.39 28.30 -20.18
N LEU A 245 4.00 27.95 -18.95
CA LEU A 245 4.82 28.20 -17.76
C LEU A 245 5.60 26.96 -17.31
N GLU A 246 5.04 25.75 -17.45
CA GLU A 246 5.66 24.47 -17.08
C GLU A 246 6.48 24.53 -15.77
N ASN A 247 5.88 25.03 -14.69
CA ASN A 247 6.58 25.24 -13.42
C ASN A 247 5.92 24.51 -12.24
N THR A 248 4.96 23.63 -12.51
CA THR A 248 4.26 22.82 -11.50
C THR A 248 4.26 21.35 -11.92
N ARG A 249 4.24 20.46 -10.91
CA ARG A 249 4.03 19.02 -11.10
C ARG A 249 3.02 18.52 -10.10
N GLY A 250 2.10 17.67 -10.54
CA GLY A 250 1.11 17.03 -9.68
C GLY A 250 -0.28 17.05 -10.28
N VAL A 251 -1.18 16.30 -9.65
CA VAL A 251 -2.58 16.13 -10.06
C VAL A 251 -3.55 16.36 -8.89
N THR A 252 -3.05 16.81 -7.74
CA THR A 252 -3.86 17.08 -6.54
C THR A 252 -4.49 18.46 -6.59
N ASP A 253 -5.57 18.66 -5.84
CA ASP A 253 -6.23 19.96 -5.73
C ASP A 253 -5.26 21.08 -5.30
N CYS A 254 -5.34 22.23 -5.99
CA CYS A 254 -4.49 23.39 -5.74
C CYS A 254 -5.07 24.32 -4.65
N GLY A 255 -6.40 24.32 -4.49
CA GLY A 255 -7.12 25.32 -3.70
C GLY A 255 -6.90 25.19 -2.19
N GLY A 256 -6.57 23.99 -1.71
CA GLY A 256 -6.16 23.79 -0.32
C GLY A 256 -4.94 24.61 0.13
N CYS A 257 -4.07 25.02 -0.81
CA CYS A 257 -2.81 25.72 -0.50
C CYS A 257 -2.70 27.09 -1.18
N HIS A 258 -3.06 27.21 -2.46
CA HIS A 258 -2.80 28.41 -3.25
C HIS A 258 -3.91 29.46 -3.17
N PHE A 259 -5.09 29.10 -2.66
CA PHE A 259 -6.27 29.99 -2.61
C PHE A 259 -6.87 29.96 -1.20
N THR A 260 -6.26 30.72 -0.29
CA THR A 260 -6.89 31.01 1.01
C THR A 260 -7.88 32.17 0.86
N PRO A 261 -8.84 32.39 1.80
CA PRO A 261 -9.73 33.55 1.73
C PRO A 261 -9.01 34.91 1.60
N SER A 262 -7.74 34.98 2.04
CA SER A 262 -6.86 36.15 1.91
C SER A 262 -5.95 36.14 0.67
N MET A 263 -5.82 35.01 -0.03
CA MET A 263 -5.01 34.87 -1.24
C MET A 263 -5.95 34.69 -2.43
N LYS A 264 -6.22 35.79 -3.16
CA LYS A 264 -6.88 35.70 -4.47
C LYS A 264 -5.95 34.99 -5.45
N GLN A 265 -6.54 34.38 -6.48
CA GLN A 265 -5.79 33.90 -7.64
C GLN A 265 -5.13 35.10 -8.32
N ASP A 266 -3.90 35.41 -7.93
CA ASP A 266 -3.16 36.57 -8.40
C ASP A 266 -2.05 36.12 -9.35
N HIS A 267 -2.14 36.57 -10.59
CA HIS A 267 -1.05 36.54 -11.55
C HIS A 267 -0.61 37.99 -11.68
N SER A 268 0.12 38.49 -10.67
CA SER A 268 0.70 39.83 -10.70
C SER A 268 1.41 39.97 -12.04
N LYS A 269 0.91 40.86 -12.91
CA LYS A 269 1.18 40.88 -14.35
C LYS A 269 2.66 40.61 -14.65
N PHE A 270 2.96 39.42 -15.16
CA PHE A 270 4.19 39.09 -15.86
C PHE A 270 3.90 39.13 -17.36
#